data_AF-A0A2P5MS23-F1
#
_entry.id   AF-A0A2P5MS23-F1
#
_cell.length_a   1.000
_cell.length_b   1.000
_cell.length_c   1.000
_cell.angle_alpha   90.00
_cell.angle_beta   90.00
_cell.angle_gamma   90.00
#
_symmetry.space_group_name_H-M   'P 1'
#
loop_
_entity.id
_entity.type
_entity.pdbx_description
1 polymer ?
#
loop_
_entity_poly.entity_id
_entity_poly.type
_entity_poly.pdbx_seq_one_letter_code
_entity_poly.pdbx_strand_id
1 'polypeptide(L)'
;MTFQSLRSFGRYRLLWLGLLALFHTTAHAVHLDIEVWGDGNKMRVGFCRSPGLIGCDLTRLANTINLPANTLPVEGTSGNMIFLADFRDFAGGPFRTTNPGFTAVQNALNPGEIMRYRAIGILEYWNTTARQWSPAPANMRIKLAGGIDPRDIITDPARCGGLLFCFAPGAVDSVTLFTGSGIGGTAEMMVDVANDRGHVHTHFDFFLENASGVLGGPVGAYLVQMQVLSNLRTASEPVYILFNAGLSTADYTEALLELVNNPPPPPPPVVPPVANAGRSSSVRLGSTVILDGSGSHARPDRTVALSYQWQQTLGPGVTLVAPNTVSPRFVASQPGTYAFNLTVSDLISQGVSEVRYTVPALGDVNGDGHIDRIDLGQVLAAAANAPQATANDTRDLDGNGIINVADARLVQARCTLRLCRPARL
;
A
#
# COMPACT_ATOMS: atom_id res chain seq x y z
N MET A 1 -63.44 72.51 -56.54
CA MET A 1 -62.82 71.25 -57.02
C MET A 1 -61.58 70.95 -56.19
N THR A 2 -61.21 69.72 -55.82
CA THR A 2 -61.96 68.45 -55.66
C THR A 2 -61.13 67.53 -54.76
N PHE A 3 -61.67 67.12 -53.60
CA PHE A 3 -61.27 65.97 -52.76
C PHE A 3 -59.80 65.74 -52.28
N GLN A 4 -59.66 65.64 -50.95
CA GLN A 4 -58.96 64.60 -50.16
C GLN A 4 -57.59 63.95 -50.57
N SER A 5 -56.58 64.25 -49.74
CA SER A 5 -55.77 63.31 -48.90
C SER A 5 -54.77 62.27 -49.46
N LEU A 6 -53.69 62.09 -48.66
CA LEU A 6 -52.82 60.92 -48.46
C LEU A 6 -51.86 60.46 -49.58
N ARG A 7 -50.55 60.61 -49.31
CA ARG A 7 -49.67 59.49 -48.84
C ARG A 7 -48.28 59.98 -48.42
N SER A 8 -47.73 59.38 -47.37
CA SER A 8 -46.38 59.62 -46.85
C SER A 8 -45.37 58.65 -47.46
N PHE A 9 -44.14 59.10 -47.69
CA PHE A 9 -42.96 58.23 -47.85
C PHE A 9 -41.70 58.91 -47.29
N GLY A 10 -41.25 58.46 -46.12
CA GLY A 10 -39.96 58.85 -45.55
C GLY A 10 -38.83 58.00 -46.14
N ARG A 11 -37.72 58.63 -46.54
CA ARG A 11 -36.51 57.93 -47.00
C ARG A 11 -35.64 57.55 -45.79
N TYR A 12 -35.69 56.28 -45.38
CA TYR A 12 -34.73 55.74 -44.41
C TYR A 12 -33.40 55.40 -45.09
N ARG A 13 -32.29 55.79 -44.44
CA ARG A 13 -30.94 55.29 -44.78
C ARG A 13 -30.86 53.81 -44.38
N LEU A 14 -30.55 52.91 -45.32
CA LEU A 14 -30.17 51.55 -44.96
C LEU A 14 -28.76 51.55 -44.35
N LEU A 15 -28.70 51.28 -43.04
CA LEU A 15 -27.49 50.78 -42.40
C LEU A 15 -27.37 49.29 -42.72
N TRP A 16 -26.28 48.89 -43.38
CA TRP A 16 -25.92 47.48 -43.54
C TRP A 16 -25.46 46.92 -42.19
N LEU A 17 -26.39 46.34 -41.44
CA LEU A 17 -26.07 45.43 -40.34
C LEU A 17 -25.61 44.10 -40.94
N GLY A 18 -24.29 43.94 -41.08
CA GLY A 18 -23.69 42.66 -41.41
C GLY A 18 -24.00 41.65 -40.31
N LEU A 19 -24.80 40.64 -40.63
CA LEU A 19 -25.15 39.58 -39.69
C LEU A 19 -23.91 38.69 -39.46
N LEU A 20 -23.11 39.00 -38.44
CA LEU A 20 -22.08 38.06 -37.98
C LEU A 20 -22.78 36.83 -37.42
N ALA A 21 -22.84 35.77 -38.24
CA ALA A 21 -23.13 34.43 -37.77
C ALA A 21 -21.98 34.01 -36.85
N LEU A 22 -22.11 34.29 -35.56
CA LEU A 22 -21.29 33.70 -34.52
C LEU A 22 -21.54 32.19 -34.53
N PHE A 23 -20.68 31.46 -35.26
CA PHE A 23 -20.55 30.02 -35.13
C PHE A 23 -20.22 29.70 -33.67
N HIS A 24 -21.26 29.43 -32.88
CA HIS A 24 -21.11 28.82 -31.58
C HIS A 24 -20.66 27.38 -31.81
N THR A 25 -19.35 27.17 -31.85
CA THR A 25 -18.78 25.86 -31.57
C THR A 25 -19.28 25.46 -30.18
N THR A 26 -20.15 24.46 -30.12
CA THR A 26 -20.55 23.86 -28.85
C THR A 26 -19.29 23.32 -28.17
N ALA A 27 -18.87 23.96 -27.08
CA ALA A 27 -17.75 23.51 -26.28
C ALA A 27 -18.11 22.14 -25.68
N HIS A 28 -17.69 21.06 -26.33
CA HIS A 28 -18.03 19.71 -25.90
C HIS A 28 -17.17 19.34 -24.69
N ALA A 29 -17.83 18.98 -23.59
CA ALA A 29 -17.17 18.51 -22.39
C ALA A 29 -16.28 17.28 -22.69
N VAL A 30 -15.05 17.33 -22.18
CA VAL A 30 -14.11 16.20 -22.20
C VAL A 30 -14.17 15.54 -20.83
N HIS A 31 -15.14 14.64 -20.65
CA HIS A 31 -15.21 13.78 -19.47
C HIS A 31 -15.55 12.34 -19.82
N LEU A 32 -15.16 11.42 -18.93
CA LEU A 32 -15.59 10.04 -18.91
C LEU A 32 -16.14 9.76 -17.51
N ASP A 33 -17.38 9.29 -17.42
CA ASP A 33 -17.90 8.78 -16.16
C ASP A 33 -17.13 7.53 -15.72
N ILE A 34 -17.00 7.37 -14.41
CA ILE A 34 -16.33 6.23 -13.78
C ILE A 34 -17.30 5.04 -13.87
N GLU A 35 -17.05 4.12 -14.81
CA GLU A 35 -17.81 2.88 -14.89
C GLU A 35 -17.40 1.97 -13.73
N VAL A 36 -18.38 1.45 -12.99
CA VAL A 36 -18.17 0.60 -11.81
C VAL A 36 -18.97 -0.69 -11.90
N TRP A 37 -18.38 -1.79 -11.42
CA TRP A 37 -19.05 -3.09 -11.34
C TRP A 37 -18.46 -3.99 -10.25
N GLY A 38 -19.19 -5.05 -9.94
CA GLY A 38 -18.76 -6.13 -9.07
C GLY A 38 -18.07 -7.27 -9.81
N ASP A 39 -16.86 -7.63 -9.38
CA ASP A 39 -16.10 -8.79 -9.85
C ASP A 39 -15.90 -9.74 -8.67
N GLY A 40 -16.83 -10.69 -8.50
CA GLY A 40 -16.91 -11.51 -7.28
C GLY A 40 -17.00 -10.63 -6.03
N ASN A 41 -16.05 -10.79 -5.11
CA ASN A 41 -15.94 -10.02 -3.85
C ASN A 41 -15.11 -8.72 -3.98
N LYS A 42 -14.91 -8.18 -5.17
CA LYS A 42 -14.08 -6.99 -5.43
C LYS A 42 -14.87 -5.95 -6.22
N MET A 43 -14.85 -4.69 -5.77
CA MET A 43 -15.26 -3.57 -6.60
C MET A 43 -14.24 -3.33 -7.69
N ARG A 44 -14.73 -3.10 -8.90
CA ARG A 44 -13.93 -2.69 -10.05
C ARG A 44 -14.44 -1.35 -10.56
N VAL A 45 -13.50 -0.65 -11.18
CA VAL A 45 -13.63 0.61 -11.88
C VAL A 45 -13.12 0.38 -13.30
N GLY A 46 -13.53 1.20 -14.27
CA GLY A 46 -13.04 1.08 -15.63
C GLY A 46 -13.43 2.25 -16.52
N PHE A 47 -12.74 2.36 -17.65
CA PHE A 47 -13.24 3.07 -18.81
C PHE A 47 -14.07 2.11 -19.66
N CYS A 48 -15.25 2.54 -20.10
CA CYS A 48 -15.81 2.09 -21.37
C CYS A 48 -15.92 0.56 -21.57
N ARG A 49 -16.13 -0.19 -20.48
CA ARG A 49 -16.23 -1.65 -20.51
C ARG A 49 -17.56 -2.09 -21.13
N SER A 50 -18.64 -1.34 -20.86
CA SER A 50 -19.98 -1.68 -21.32
C SER A 50 -20.32 -1.00 -22.66
N PRO A 51 -20.57 -1.77 -23.74
CA PRO A 51 -20.93 -1.20 -25.04
C PRO A 51 -22.21 -0.36 -24.99
N GLY A 52 -22.17 0.84 -25.57
CA GLY A 52 -23.34 1.74 -25.67
C GLY A 52 -23.59 2.62 -24.43
N LEU A 53 -22.67 2.63 -23.45
CA LEU A 53 -22.72 3.58 -22.33
C LEU A 53 -22.63 5.03 -22.86
N ILE A 54 -23.53 5.90 -22.42
CA ILE A 54 -23.54 7.31 -22.82
C ILE A 54 -22.32 8.01 -22.21
N GLY A 55 -21.63 8.86 -22.98
CA GLY A 55 -20.39 9.52 -22.55
C GLY A 55 -19.13 8.66 -22.74
N CYS A 56 -19.27 7.35 -22.97
CA CYS A 56 -18.14 6.49 -23.30
C CYS A 56 -17.73 6.62 -24.77
N ASP A 57 -16.65 7.37 -25.05
CA ASP A 57 -15.98 7.38 -26.35
C ASP A 57 -14.48 7.68 -26.20
N LEU A 58 -13.67 6.63 -26.02
CA LEU A 58 -12.22 6.74 -25.89
C LEU A 58 -11.54 7.31 -27.13
N THR A 59 -12.08 7.03 -28.32
CA THR A 59 -11.55 7.56 -29.59
C THR A 59 -11.75 9.07 -29.65
N ARG A 60 -12.94 9.55 -29.28
CA ARG A 60 -13.23 10.98 -29.19
C ARG A 60 -12.46 11.66 -28.07
N LEU A 61 -12.28 11.02 -26.92
CA LEU A 61 -11.40 11.54 -25.86
C LEU A 61 -10.00 11.77 -26.42
N ALA A 62 -9.39 10.73 -26.98
CA ALA A 62 -8.05 10.78 -27.56
C ALA A 62 -7.92 11.87 -28.63
N ASN A 63 -8.91 11.99 -29.53
CA ASN A 63 -8.93 13.06 -30.53
C ASN A 63 -9.09 14.46 -29.92
N THR A 64 -9.92 14.62 -28.89
CA THR A 64 -10.23 15.95 -28.31
C THR A 64 -9.08 16.50 -27.47
N ILE A 65 -8.32 15.62 -26.82
CA ILE A 65 -7.06 15.98 -26.14
C ILE A 65 -5.80 15.56 -26.93
N ASN A 66 -5.92 15.31 -28.24
CA ASN A 66 -4.81 15.07 -29.15
C ASN A 66 -3.76 14.05 -28.61
N LEU A 67 -4.23 12.98 -27.96
CA LEU A 67 -3.38 11.94 -27.39
C LEU A 67 -2.66 11.14 -28.49
N PRO A 68 -1.45 10.64 -28.23
CA PRO A 68 -0.80 9.69 -29.12
C PRO A 68 -1.67 8.43 -29.33
N ALA A 69 -1.58 7.85 -30.52
CA ALA A 69 -2.37 6.66 -30.85
C ALA A 69 -2.07 5.50 -29.89
N ASN A 70 -3.13 4.80 -29.47
CA ASN A 70 -3.09 3.70 -28.48
C ASN A 70 -2.69 4.11 -27.05
N THR A 71 -2.60 5.40 -26.73
CA THR A 71 -2.42 5.86 -25.34
C THR A 71 -3.76 5.88 -24.60
N LEU A 72 -3.82 5.22 -23.44
CA LEU A 72 -4.93 5.35 -22.48
C LEU A 72 -4.49 6.22 -21.30
N PRO A 73 -5.41 6.97 -20.65
CA PRO A 73 -5.09 7.76 -19.47
C PRO A 73 -4.98 6.84 -18.25
N VAL A 74 -3.83 6.17 -18.13
CA VAL A 74 -3.48 5.24 -17.04
C VAL A 74 -2.14 5.68 -16.46
N GLU A 75 -2.06 5.81 -15.14
CA GLU A 75 -0.85 6.26 -14.45
C GLU A 75 0.24 5.18 -14.53
N GLY A 76 1.44 5.58 -14.97
CA GLY A 76 2.50 4.68 -15.43
C GLY A 76 3.13 3.79 -14.35
N THR A 77 2.98 4.15 -13.07
CA THR A 77 3.62 3.45 -11.94
C THR A 77 2.72 2.38 -11.33
N SER A 78 1.48 2.76 -11.05
CA SER A 78 0.51 1.94 -10.34
C SER A 78 -0.46 1.22 -11.26
N GLY A 79 -0.56 1.63 -12.53
CA GLY A 79 -1.59 1.16 -13.46
C GLY A 79 -3.00 1.65 -13.11
N ASN A 80 -3.13 2.61 -12.18
CA ASN A 80 -4.42 3.17 -11.80
C ASN A 80 -4.96 4.09 -12.90
N MET A 81 -6.27 4.04 -13.10
CA MET A 81 -6.94 4.78 -14.18
C MET A 81 -7.12 6.26 -13.82
N ILE A 82 -6.89 7.13 -14.81
CA ILE A 82 -7.03 8.58 -14.71
C ILE A 82 -8.28 9.01 -15.50
N PHE A 83 -9.32 9.43 -14.79
CA PHE A 83 -10.54 9.98 -15.39
C PHE A 83 -10.35 11.48 -15.63
N LEU A 84 -10.70 11.94 -16.83
CA LEU A 84 -10.50 13.34 -17.21
C LEU A 84 -11.76 14.16 -16.95
N ALA A 85 -11.59 15.41 -16.50
CA ALA A 85 -12.64 16.40 -16.34
C ALA A 85 -12.11 17.81 -16.65
N ASP A 86 -13.02 18.77 -16.85
CA ASP A 86 -12.66 20.18 -17.08
C ASP A 86 -13.57 21.09 -16.26
N PHE A 87 -12.99 21.98 -15.45
CA PHE A 87 -13.71 22.97 -14.65
C PHE A 87 -14.39 24.08 -15.45
N ARG A 88 -14.42 23.99 -16.79
CA ARG A 88 -15.10 24.89 -17.71
C ARG A 88 -16.22 24.19 -18.49
N ASP A 89 -16.56 22.96 -18.14
CA ASP A 89 -17.60 22.21 -18.82
C ASP A 89 -19.04 22.66 -18.46
N PHE A 90 -20.03 22.01 -19.08
CA PHE A 90 -21.39 22.54 -19.19
C PHE A 90 -22.05 22.89 -17.84
N ALA A 91 -22.79 24.00 -17.82
CA ALA A 91 -23.64 24.48 -16.72
C ALA A 91 -22.97 24.79 -15.36
N GLY A 92 -21.80 24.25 -15.04
CA GLY A 92 -21.06 24.53 -13.81
C GLY A 92 -20.51 25.96 -13.75
N GLY A 93 -20.01 26.47 -14.88
CA GLY A 93 -19.26 27.72 -14.94
C GLY A 93 -17.80 27.52 -14.53
N PRO A 94 -16.93 28.55 -14.69
CA PRO A 94 -15.51 28.40 -14.39
C PRO A 94 -15.30 27.99 -12.93
N PHE A 95 -14.48 26.97 -12.72
CA PHE A 95 -14.11 26.40 -11.42
C PHE A 95 -15.19 25.53 -10.74
N ARG A 96 -16.22 25.08 -11.48
CA ARG A 96 -17.17 24.05 -11.03
C ARG A 96 -17.47 23.06 -12.15
N THR A 97 -17.53 21.77 -11.82
CA THR A 97 -17.99 20.71 -12.74
C THR A 97 -18.79 19.66 -11.99
N THR A 98 -19.72 18.98 -12.67
CA THR A 98 -20.44 17.81 -12.14
C THR A 98 -19.78 16.48 -12.53
N ASN A 99 -18.60 16.53 -13.13
CA ASN A 99 -17.98 15.40 -13.82
C ASN A 99 -16.59 15.08 -13.25
N PRO A 100 -16.17 13.80 -13.28
CA PRO A 100 -16.90 12.64 -13.77
C PRO A 100 -18.02 12.21 -12.82
N GLY A 101 -19.09 11.63 -13.37
CA GLY A 101 -20.07 10.88 -12.59
C GLY A 101 -19.58 9.46 -12.28
N PHE A 102 -20.38 8.73 -11.50
CA PHE A 102 -20.27 7.28 -11.31
C PHE A 102 -21.42 6.59 -12.03
N THR A 103 -21.14 5.54 -12.78
CA THR A 103 -22.15 4.83 -13.56
C THR A 103 -21.96 3.31 -13.51
N ALA A 104 -23.05 2.58 -13.27
CA ALA A 104 -23.09 1.13 -13.26
C ALA A 104 -24.21 0.69 -14.20
N VAL A 105 -23.89 -0.10 -15.22
CA VAL A 105 -24.92 -0.62 -16.15
C VAL A 105 -25.81 -1.67 -15.48
N GLN A 106 -26.89 -2.05 -16.16
CA GLN A 106 -27.74 -3.15 -15.70
C GLN A 106 -26.93 -4.44 -15.42
N ASN A 107 -27.16 -5.03 -14.25
CA ASN A 107 -26.48 -6.19 -13.68
C ASN A 107 -24.98 -5.99 -13.35
N ALA A 108 -24.47 -4.74 -13.35
CA ALA A 108 -23.09 -4.47 -12.93
C ALA A 108 -22.89 -4.58 -11.41
N LEU A 109 -23.92 -4.22 -10.62
CA LEU A 109 -23.95 -4.36 -9.17
C LEU A 109 -25.12 -5.27 -8.74
N ASN A 110 -25.14 -5.67 -7.47
CA ASN A 110 -26.28 -6.39 -6.92
C ASN A 110 -27.43 -5.41 -6.66
N PRO A 111 -28.72 -5.82 -6.79
CA PRO A 111 -29.85 -5.03 -6.35
C PRO A 111 -29.69 -4.56 -4.89
N GLY A 112 -29.78 -3.25 -4.68
CA GLY A 112 -29.64 -2.63 -3.37
C GLY A 112 -28.20 -2.54 -2.83
N GLU A 113 -27.19 -2.76 -3.65
CA GLU A 113 -25.78 -2.58 -3.27
C GLU A 113 -25.47 -1.08 -3.08
N ILE A 114 -24.95 -0.72 -1.90
CA ILE A 114 -24.65 0.66 -1.54
C ILE A 114 -23.20 0.96 -1.92
N MET A 115 -23.01 1.90 -2.83
CA MET A 115 -21.70 2.41 -3.19
C MET A 115 -21.30 3.60 -2.32
N ARG A 116 -20.01 3.68 -2.06
CA ARG A 116 -19.36 4.80 -1.36
C ARG A 116 -18.02 5.07 -2.06
N TYR A 117 -17.47 6.26 -1.92
CA TYR A 117 -16.07 6.51 -2.26
C TYR A 117 -15.26 6.77 -0.99
N ARG A 118 -13.94 6.61 -1.09
CA ARG A 118 -12.96 7.07 -0.10
C ARG A 118 -11.92 7.94 -0.80
N ALA A 119 -11.84 9.21 -0.43
CA ALA A 119 -10.76 10.09 -0.82
C ALA A 119 -9.47 9.73 -0.08
N ILE A 120 -8.35 9.73 -0.79
CA ILE A 120 -7.02 9.39 -0.28
C ILE A 120 -5.95 10.31 -0.88
N GLY A 121 -4.75 10.29 -0.31
CA GLY A 121 -3.62 11.09 -0.80
C GLY A 121 -3.76 12.58 -0.52
N ILE A 122 -3.29 13.39 -1.48
CA ILE A 122 -3.31 14.86 -1.45
C ILE A 122 -3.93 15.39 -2.76
N LEU A 123 -4.23 16.69 -2.82
CA LEU A 123 -4.45 17.39 -4.08
C LEU A 123 -3.09 17.71 -4.72
N GLU A 124 -2.83 17.16 -5.89
CA GLU A 124 -1.64 17.52 -6.69
C GLU A 124 -2.01 18.56 -7.76
N TYR A 125 -1.01 19.33 -8.19
CA TYR A 125 -1.12 20.45 -9.10
C TYR A 125 0.04 20.44 -10.11
N TRP A 126 -0.31 20.49 -11.39
CA TRP A 126 0.61 20.69 -12.49
C TRP A 126 1.03 22.16 -12.57
N ASN A 127 2.28 22.43 -12.21
CA ASN A 127 2.84 23.78 -12.31
C ASN A 127 3.18 24.10 -13.76
N THR A 128 2.40 24.97 -14.38
CA THR A 128 2.53 25.37 -15.80
C THR A 128 3.86 26.04 -16.16
N THR A 129 4.52 26.68 -15.20
CA THR A 129 5.82 27.35 -15.43
C THR A 129 6.99 26.37 -15.29
N ALA A 130 6.91 25.48 -14.30
CA ALA A 130 7.96 24.51 -14.01
C ALA A 130 7.80 23.17 -14.76
N ARG A 131 6.63 22.94 -15.39
CA ARG A 131 6.25 21.70 -16.10
C ARG A 131 6.50 20.44 -15.27
N GLN A 132 5.99 20.46 -14.04
CA GLN A 132 6.12 19.37 -13.07
C GLN A 132 4.91 19.30 -12.14
N TRP A 133 4.62 18.10 -11.66
CA TRP A 133 3.64 17.84 -10.60
C TRP A 133 4.20 18.26 -9.23
N SER A 134 3.31 18.74 -8.36
CA SER A 134 3.63 19.21 -7.02
C SER A 134 2.39 19.21 -6.13
N PRO A 135 2.50 19.19 -4.79
CA PRO A 135 1.36 19.46 -3.92
C PRO A 135 0.70 20.80 -4.26
N ALA A 136 -0.63 20.85 -4.29
CA ALA A 136 -1.36 22.07 -4.61
C ALA A 136 -1.06 23.21 -3.61
N PRO A 137 -1.10 24.49 -4.06
CA PRO A 137 -0.80 25.63 -3.19
C PRO A 137 -1.66 25.64 -1.93
N ALA A 138 -1.08 25.97 -0.78
CA ALA A 138 -1.69 25.74 0.54
C ALA A 138 -3.06 26.40 0.80
N ASN A 139 -3.44 27.43 0.03
CA ASN A 139 -4.76 28.07 0.12
C ASN A 139 -5.79 27.52 -0.89
N MET A 140 -5.43 26.52 -1.71
CA MET A 140 -6.27 25.96 -2.77
C MET A 140 -6.77 24.57 -2.39
N ARG A 141 -8.01 24.26 -2.76
CA ARG A 141 -8.62 22.94 -2.59
C ARG A 141 -9.58 22.59 -3.72
N ILE A 142 -9.76 21.29 -3.95
CA ILE A 142 -10.97 20.80 -4.62
C ILE A 142 -11.94 20.37 -3.52
N LYS A 143 -13.11 21.01 -3.48
CA LYS A 143 -14.24 20.58 -2.66
C LYS A 143 -15.14 19.67 -3.49
N LEU A 144 -15.46 18.51 -2.96
CA LEU A 144 -16.45 17.59 -3.49
C LEU A 144 -17.69 17.63 -2.57
N ALA A 145 -18.86 17.98 -3.12
CA ALA A 145 -20.10 18.16 -2.37
C ALA A 145 -21.25 17.33 -2.95
N GLY A 146 -22.30 17.14 -2.13
CA GLY A 146 -23.51 16.38 -2.48
C GLY A 146 -23.50 14.93 -1.97
N GLY A 147 -22.50 14.53 -1.19
CA GLY A 147 -22.43 13.20 -0.57
C GLY A 147 -22.92 13.20 0.88
N ILE A 148 -23.38 12.04 1.35
CA ILE A 148 -23.79 11.82 2.75
C ILE A 148 -22.70 11.05 3.50
N ASP A 149 -22.45 11.42 4.77
CA ASP A 149 -21.53 10.70 5.65
C ASP A 149 -22.06 9.26 5.91
N PRO A 150 -21.24 8.20 5.72
CA PRO A 150 -21.67 6.82 5.95
C PRO A 150 -22.16 6.53 7.37
N ARG A 151 -21.80 7.35 8.37
CA ARG A 151 -22.28 7.23 9.76
C ARG A 151 -23.73 7.66 9.92
N ASP A 152 -24.23 8.51 9.02
CA ASP A 152 -25.60 8.99 9.00
C ASP A 152 -26.54 8.07 8.19
N ILE A 153 -26.02 7.01 7.57
CA ILE A 153 -26.80 6.03 6.82
C ILE A 153 -27.25 4.90 7.75
N ILE A 154 -28.56 4.66 7.79
CA ILE A 154 -29.18 3.51 8.45
C ILE A 154 -29.58 2.51 7.36
N THR A 155 -29.05 1.29 7.44
CA THR A 155 -29.32 0.19 6.48
C THR A 155 -30.21 -0.92 7.08
N ASP A 156 -30.72 -0.70 8.29
CA ASP A 156 -31.66 -1.60 8.97
C ASP A 156 -33.10 -1.30 8.48
N PRO A 157 -33.75 -2.21 7.73
CA PRO A 157 -35.08 -1.96 7.18
C PRO A 157 -36.15 -1.75 8.26
N ALA A 158 -35.98 -2.32 9.45
CA ALA A 158 -36.93 -2.12 10.56
C ALA A 158 -36.88 -0.67 11.08
N ARG A 159 -35.70 -0.03 11.06
CA ARG A 159 -35.51 1.38 11.41
C ARG A 159 -35.87 2.33 10.26
N CYS A 160 -35.88 1.84 9.02
CA CYS A 160 -36.19 2.61 7.83
C CYS A 160 -37.61 2.39 7.27
N GLY A 161 -38.52 1.81 8.06
CA GLY A 161 -39.92 1.63 7.65
C GLY A 161 -40.11 0.70 6.44
N GLY A 162 -39.19 -0.25 6.24
CA GLY A 162 -39.16 -1.14 5.08
C GLY A 162 -38.38 -0.60 3.88
N LEU A 163 -37.87 0.63 3.93
CA LEU A 163 -36.93 1.14 2.92
C LEU A 163 -35.57 0.44 3.05
N LEU A 164 -34.88 0.33 1.91
CA LEU A 164 -33.56 -0.30 1.80
C LEU A 164 -32.48 0.42 2.64
N PHE A 165 -32.58 1.75 2.72
CA PHE A 165 -31.81 2.59 3.63
C PHE A 165 -32.62 3.85 3.96
N CYS A 166 -32.18 4.57 4.98
CA CYS A 166 -32.68 5.88 5.37
C CYS A 166 -31.57 6.65 6.10
N PHE A 167 -31.81 7.92 6.39
CA PHE A 167 -30.84 8.76 7.08
C PHE A 167 -31.15 8.91 8.57
N ALA A 168 -30.10 9.08 9.38
CA ALA A 168 -30.22 9.42 10.78
C ALA A 168 -30.92 10.78 10.97
N PRO A 169 -31.72 10.98 12.04
CA PRO A 169 -32.32 12.27 12.32
C PRO A 169 -31.26 13.37 12.46
N GLY A 170 -31.34 14.40 11.63
CA GLY A 170 -30.36 15.49 11.59
C GLY A 170 -29.17 15.28 10.64
N ALA A 171 -29.18 14.22 9.83
CA ALA A 171 -28.23 14.06 8.72
C ALA A 171 -28.26 15.29 7.80
N VAL A 172 -27.08 15.71 7.34
CA VAL A 172 -26.88 16.85 6.44
C VAL A 172 -25.84 16.51 5.37
N ASP A 173 -25.89 17.22 4.25
CA ASP A 173 -24.89 17.11 3.20
C ASP A 173 -23.48 17.31 3.76
N SER A 174 -22.60 16.37 3.44
CA SER A 174 -21.19 16.40 3.79
C SER A 174 -20.35 16.85 2.60
N VAL A 175 -19.09 17.21 2.89
CA VAL A 175 -18.10 17.60 1.88
C VAL A 175 -16.76 16.92 2.12
N THR A 176 -16.10 16.53 1.04
CA THR A 176 -14.69 16.12 1.05
C THR A 176 -13.84 17.27 0.53
N LEU A 177 -12.72 17.56 1.19
CA LEU A 177 -11.79 18.62 0.80
C LEU A 177 -10.43 18.01 0.44
N PHE A 178 -10.08 18.00 -0.84
CA PHE A 178 -8.76 17.63 -1.32
C PHE A 178 -7.85 18.85 -1.22
N THR A 179 -6.75 18.76 -0.47
CA THR A 179 -5.78 19.85 -0.27
C THR A 179 -4.34 19.34 -0.48
N GLY A 180 -3.39 20.24 -0.77
CA GLY A 180 -1.97 19.87 -0.90
C GLY A 180 -1.34 19.24 0.35
N SER A 181 -2.00 19.35 1.52
CA SER A 181 -1.58 18.74 2.78
C SER A 181 -2.38 17.48 3.17
N GLY A 182 -3.36 17.06 2.37
CA GLY A 182 -4.17 15.86 2.63
C GLY A 182 -5.68 16.05 2.45
N ILE A 183 -6.44 15.10 2.96
CA ILE A 183 -7.91 15.09 2.91
C ILE A 183 -8.48 15.74 4.17
N GLY A 184 -9.33 16.74 3.99
CA GLY A 184 -10.16 17.35 5.03
C GLY A 184 -11.65 17.09 4.80
N GLY A 185 -12.48 17.49 5.76
CA GLY A 185 -13.91 17.17 5.75
C GLY A 185 -14.15 15.67 5.95
N THR A 186 -15.18 15.13 5.30
CA THR A 186 -15.52 13.71 5.37
C THR A 186 -14.76 12.95 4.27
N ALA A 187 -13.86 12.03 4.65
CA ALA A 187 -13.03 11.30 3.69
C ALA A 187 -13.76 10.15 2.98
N GLU A 188 -14.83 9.61 3.54
CA GLU A 188 -15.72 8.65 2.87
C GLU A 188 -17.12 9.26 2.75
N MET A 189 -17.71 9.27 1.54
CA MET A 189 -19.11 9.65 1.36
C MET A 189 -19.84 8.61 0.52
N MET A 190 -21.16 8.53 0.70
CA MET A 190 -22.04 7.75 -0.15
C MET A 190 -21.97 8.22 -1.60
N VAL A 191 -21.91 7.26 -2.54
CA VAL A 191 -22.11 7.53 -3.97
C VAL A 191 -23.62 7.47 -4.24
N ASP A 192 -24.18 6.26 -4.22
CA ASP A 192 -25.61 6.00 -4.43
C ASP A 192 -25.90 4.53 -4.09
N VAL A 193 -27.13 4.07 -4.33
CA VAL A 193 -27.53 2.66 -4.21
C VAL A 193 -27.99 2.11 -5.55
N ALA A 194 -27.50 0.91 -5.88
CA ALA A 194 -27.92 0.20 -7.07
C ALA A 194 -29.41 -0.14 -7.01
N ASN A 195 -30.15 0.21 -8.06
CA ASN A 195 -31.58 -0.10 -8.18
C ASN A 195 -31.83 -1.62 -8.35
N ASP A 196 -33.10 -2.02 -8.47
CA ASP A 196 -33.52 -3.42 -8.65
C ASP A 196 -32.87 -4.16 -9.84
N ARG A 197 -32.20 -3.44 -10.74
CA ARG A 197 -31.48 -3.97 -11.90
C ARG A 197 -29.97 -3.81 -11.78
N GLY A 198 -29.43 -3.50 -10.60
CA GLY A 198 -27.99 -3.35 -10.39
C GLY A 198 -27.37 -2.10 -11.02
N HIS A 199 -28.18 -1.10 -11.39
CA HIS A 199 -27.75 0.11 -12.10
C HIS A 199 -27.67 1.33 -11.16
N VAL A 200 -26.66 2.17 -11.41
CA VAL A 200 -26.42 3.47 -10.75
C VAL A 200 -26.05 4.50 -11.82
N HIS A 201 -26.49 5.75 -11.69
CA HIS A 201 -25.94 6.87 -12.47
C HIS A 201 -26.04 8.14 -11.62
N THR A 202 -24.91 8.64 -11.15
CA THR A 202 -24.87 9.69 -10.11
C THR A 202 -23.71 10.65 -10.37
N HIS A 203 -23.95 11.95 -10.21
CA HIS A 203 -22.94 13.01 -10.38
C HIS A 203 -22.78 13.79 -9.09
N PHE A 204 -21.57 14.31 -8.87
CA PHE A 204 -21.23 15.13 -7.71
C PHE A 204 -20.68 16.49 -8.14
N ASP A 205 -20.90 17.51 -7.33
CA ASP A 205 -20.36 18.84 -7.58
C ASP A 205 -18.91 18.94 -7.08
N PHE A 206 -17.98 19.10 -8.02
CA PHE A 206 -16.59 19.47 -7.76
C PHE A 206 -16.41 20.98 -7.91
N PHE A 207 -15.72 21.61 -6.96
CA PHE A 207 -15.39 23.04 -6.98
C PHE A 207 -13.90 23.24 -6.76
N LEU A 208 -13.22 23.99 -7.64
CA LEU A 208 -11.89 24.53 -7.35
C LEU A 208 -12.05 25.87 -6.62
N GLU A 209 -11.62 25.93 -5.37
CA GLU A 209 -11.85 27.08 -4.49
C GLU A 209 -10.70 27.30 -3.51
N ASN A 210 -10.70 28.48 -2.88
CA ASN A 210 -9.80 28.76 -1.77
C ASN A 210 -10.32 28.25 -0.42
N ALA A 211 -9.50 28.35 0.63
CA ALA A 211 -9.88 27.90 1.98
C ALA A 211 -11.16 28.57 2.53
N SER A 212 -11.49 29.78 2.06
CA SER A 212 -12.70 30.54 2.40
C SER A 212 -13.91 30.23 1.51
N GLY A 213 -13.81 29.28 0.57
CA GLY A 213 -14.90 28.90 -0.34
C GLY A 213 -15.12 29.85 -1.52
N VAL A 214 -14.17 30.73 -1.83
CA VAL A 214 -14.23 31.56 -3.04
C VAL A 214 -13.73 30.73 -4.22
N LEU A 215 -14.56 30.58 -5.25
CA LEU A 215 -14.22 29.84 -6.47
C LEU A 215 -13.03 30.47 -7.20
N GLY A 216 -12.13 29.63 -7.71
CA GLY A 216 -10.94 30.04 -8.43
C GLY A 216 -9.66 29.38 -7.93
N GLY A 217 -8.63 29.42 -8.78
CA GLY A 217 -7.27 28.99 -8.47
C GLY A 217 -6.31 29.34 -9.61
N PRO A 218 -5.00 29.06 -9.46
CA PRO A 218 -4.04 29.24 -10.54
C PRO A 218 -4.35 28.27 -11.69
N VAL A 219 -4.07 28.73 -12.92
CA VAL A 219 -4.23 27.93 -14.14
C VAL A 219 -3.27 26.75 -14.13
N GLY A 220 -3.80 25.56 -14.33
CA GLY A 220 -3.05 24.31 -14.36
C GLY A 220 -3.97 23.10 -14.46
N ALA A 221 -3.42 21.93 -14.16
CA ALA A 221 -4.19 20.70 -13.98
C ALA A 221 -4.13 20.28 -12.50
N TYR A 222 -5.18 19.64 -12.01
CA TYR A 222 -5.29 19.22 -10.62
C TYR A 222 -5.63 17.73 -10.55
N LEU A 223 -4.91 16.96 -9.76
CA LEU A 223 -5.11 15.53 -9.60
C LEU A 223 -5.65 15.23 -8.20
N VAL A 224 -6.71 14.44 -8.12
CA VAL A 224 -7.22 13.86 -6.86
C VAL A 224 -7.21 12.33 -6.96
N GLN A 225 -7.14 11.66 -5.81
CA GLN A 225 -7.15 10.19 -5.74
C GLN A 225 -8.28 9.69 -4.84
N MET A 226 -8.96 8.63 -5.27
CA MET A 226 -10.02 7.98 -4.48
C MET A 226 -10.13 6.49 -4.76
N GLN A 227 -10.84 5.75 -3.90
CA GLN A 227 -11.26 4.36 -4.12
C GLN A 227 -12.79 4.28 -4.12
N VAL A 228 -13.35 3.30 -4.84
CA VAL A 228 -14.77 2.95 -4.78
C VAL A 228 -14.95 1.77 -3.81
N LEU A 229 -15.96 1.86 -2.95
CA LEU A 229 -16.30 0.89 -1.92
C LEU A 229 -17.75 0.44 -2.09
N SER A 230 -18.03 -0.76 -1.59
CA SER A 230 -19.36 -1.34 -1.50
C SER A 230 -19.61 -1.84 -0.08
N ASN A 231 -20.88 -2.00 0.30
CA ASN A 231 -21.26 -2.72 1.52
C ASN A 231 -21.14 -4.25 1.39
N LEU A 232 -20.97 -4.78 0.18
CA LEU A 232 -20.93 -6.22 -0.13
C LEU A 232 -19.56 -6.71 -0.64
N ARG A 233 -18.61 -5.81 -0.93
CA ARG A 233 -17.34 -6.15 -1.62
C ARG A 233 -16.14 -5.40 -1.06
N THR A 234 -14.95 -5.96 -1.27
CA THR A 234 -13.68 -5.26 -1.04
C THR A 234 -13.52 -4.06 -1.98
N ALA A 235 -12.88 -2.99 -1.50
CA ALA A 235 -12.70 -1.73 -2.23
C ALA A 235 -11.91 -1.90 -3.54
N SER A 236 -12.12 -1.01 -4.51
CA SER A 236 -11.40 -0.98 -5.78
C SER A 236 -9.91 -0.67 -5.60
N GLU A 237 -9.12 -0.86 -6.66
CA GLU A 237 -7.86 -0.13 -6.76
C GLU A 237 -8.12 1.38 -6.79
N PRO A 238 -7.16 2.23 -6.39
CA PRO A 238 -7.30 3.67 -6.53
C PRO A 238 -7.61 4.10 -7.97
N VAL A 239 -8.35 5.18 -8.09
CA VAL A 239 -8.54 5.93 -9.34
C VAL A 239 -8.08 7.36 -9.10
N TYR A 240 -7.58 7.96 -10.17
CA TYR A 240 -7.30 9.38 -10.22
C TYR A 240 -8.39 10.10 -11.00
N ILE A 241 -8.69 11.34 -10.61
CA ILE A 241 -9.43 12.28 -11.46
C ILE A 241 -8.50 13.46 -11.73
N LEU A 242 -8.24 13.70 -13.01
CA LEU A 242 -7.45 14.81 -13.52
C LEU A 242 -8.40 15.89 -14.01
N PHE A 243 -8.34 17.08 -13.41
CA PHE A 243 -9.14 18.24 -13.76
C PHE A 243 -8.31 19.27 -14.53
N ASN A 244 -8.80 19.71 -15.68
CA ASN A 244 -8.31 20.90 -16.35
C ASN A 244 -8.89 22.16 -15.69
N ALA A 245 -8.03 23.08 -15.27
CA ALA A 245 -8.41 24.38 -14.71
C ALA A 245 -7.84 25.54 -15.56
N GLY A 246 -8.21 25.60 -16.84
CA GLY A 246 -7.88 26.72 -17.71
C GLY A 246 -6.72 26.50 -18.68
N LEU A 247 -6.14 25.30 -18.73
CA LEU A 247 -5.07 24.97 -19.68
C LEU A 247 -5.57 24.96 -21.13
N SER A 248 -4.64 25.14 -22.06
CA SER A 248 -4.84 24.76 -23.45
C SER A 248 -4.93 23.23 -23.56
N THR A 249 -5.45 22.72 -24.68
CA THR A 249 -5.46 21.28 -24.95
C THR A 249 -4.06 20.69 -24.87
N ALA A 250 -3.07 21.34 -25.49
CA ALA A 250 -1.70 20.85 -25.55
C ALA A 250 -1.04 20.75 -24.15
N ASP A 251 -1.18 21.79 -23.32
CA ASP A 251 -0.60 21.79 -21.97
C ASP A 251 -1.29 20.79 -21.04
N TYR A 252 -2.59 20.54 -21.25
CA TYR A 252 -3.34 19.53 -20.50
C TYR A 252 -2.92 18.10 -20.88
N THR A 253 -2.69 17.87 -22.17
CA THR A 253 -2.13 16.61 -22.67
C THR A 253 -0.70 16.41 -22.18
N GLU A 254 0.12 17.45 -22.11
CA GLU A 254 1.47 17.38 -21.52
C GLU A 254 1.40 16.94 -20.03
N ALA A 255 0.53 17.58 -19.23
CA ALA A 255 0.34 17.22 -17.82
C ALA A 255 -0.13 15.76 -17.61
N LEU A 256 -1.01 15.27 -18.49
CA LEU A 256 -1.47 13.87 -18.50
C LEU A 256 -0.35 12.91 -18.94
N LEU A 257 0.39 13.26 -20.00
CA LEU A 257 1.46 12.42 -20.53
C LEU A 257 2.64 12.31 -19.56
N GLU A 258 2.85 13.27 -18.66
CA GLU A 258 3.77 13.10 -17.53
C GLU A 258 3.32 11.93 -16.63
N LEU A 259 2.05 11.90 -16.21
CA LEU A 259 1.50 10.82 -15.38
C LEU A 259 1.49 9.46 -16.07
N VAL A 260 1.37 9.43 -17.41
CA VAL A 260 1.32 8.19 -18.20
C VAL A 260 2.73 7.65 -18.50
N ASN A 261 3.67 8.52 -18.89
CA ASN A 261 4.98 8.11 -19.41
C ASN A 261 6.11 8.16 -18.38
N ASN A 262 6.02 9.00 -17.36
CA ASN A 262 7.03 9.16 -16.33
C ASN A 262 6.52 8.58 -15.00
N PRO A 263 6.63 7.25 -14.79
CA PRO A 263 6.60 6.76 -13.42
C PRO A 263 7.73 7.44 -12.64
N PRO A 264 7.58 7.74 -11.34
CA PRO A 264 8.71 8.12 -10.51
C PRO A 264 9.83 7.09 -10.70
N PRO A 265 11.11 7.51 -10.70
CA PRO A 265 12.21 6.55 -10.72
C PRO A 265 11.95 5.52 -9.61
N PRO A 266 12.07 4.21 -9.91
CA PRO A 266 11.69 3.18 -8.95
C PRO A 266 12.37 3.49 -7.62
N PRO A 267 11.64 3.47 -6.49
CA PRO A 267 12.20 3.85 -5.21
C PRO A 267 13.50 3.07 -5.01
N PRO A 268 14.61 3.75 -4.65
CA PRO A 268 15.93 3.15 -4.67
C PRO A 268 15.88 1.80 -3.95
N PRO A 269 16.46 0.73 -4.53
CA PRO A 269 16.26 -0.62 -4.04
C PRO A 269 16.40 -0.67 -2.53
N VAL A 270 15.39 -1.23 -1.85
CA VAL A 270 15.33 -1.27 -0.39
C VAL A 270 16.42 -2.23 0.11
N VAL A 271 17.67 -1.77 0.16
CA VAL A 271 18.85 -2.49 0.67
C VAL A 271 18.59 -2.84 2.13
N PRO A 272 18.24 -4.09 2.50
CA PRO A 272 17.84 -4.38 3.88
C PRO A 272 18.97 -4.06 4.87
N PRO A 273 18.66 -3.77 6.15
CA PRO A 273 19.70 -3.66 7.17
C PRO A 273 20.49 -4.97 7.20
N VAL A 274 21.80 -4.88 7.42
CA VAL A 274 22.65 -6.08 7.47
C VAL A 274 22.44 -6.73 8.83
N ALA A 275 21.73 -7.85 8.85
CA ALA A 275 21.68 -8.73 10.01
C ALA A 275 22.97 -9.56 10.08
N ASN A 276 23.56 -9.65 11.26
CA ASN A 276 24.74 -10.47 11.52
C ASN A 276 24.53 -11.19 12.86
N ALA A 277 24.25 -12.49 12.80
CA ALA A 277 23.98 -13.33 13.97
C ALA A 277 25.26 -13.80 14.71
N GLY A 278 26.43 -13.31 14.29
CA GLY A 278 27.72 -13.75 14.80
C GLY A 278 28.23 -15.03 14.14
N ARG A 279 29.30 -15.60 14.69
CA ARG A 279 29.94 -16.81 14.16
C ARG A 279 29.44 -18.06 14.87
N SER A 280 29.03 -19.06 14.09
CA SER A 280 28.71 -20.41 14.60
C SER A 280 29.89 -21.03 15.37
N SER A 281 29.61 -21.69 16.50
CA SER A 281 30.63 -22.16 17.43
C SER A 281 30.23 -23.46 18.16
N SER A 282 31.20 -24.09 18.84
CA SER A 282 30.94 -25.19 19.78
C SER A 282 30.93 -24.64 21.21
N VAL A 283 30.02 -25.15 22.05
CA VAL A 283 29.82 -24.70 23.43
C VAL A 283 29.55 -25.89 24.37
N ARG A 284 29.96 -25.76 25.64
CA ARG A 284 29.91 -26.86 26.61
C ARG A 284 28.47 -27.13 27.05
N LEU A 285 28.13 -28.41 27.21
CA LEU A 285 26.87 -28.82 27.82
C LEU A 285 26.70 -28.15 29.20
N GLY A 286 25.53 -27.55 29.43
CA GLY A 286 25.20 -26.79 30.64
C GLY A 286 25.68 -25.33 30.65
N SER A 287 26.43 -24.87 29.65
CA SER A 287 26.90 -23.48 29.58
C SER A 287 25.77 -22.50 29.22
N THR A 288 25.93 -21.24 29.64
CA THR A 288 25.10 -20.12 29.15
C THR A 288 25.70 -19.62 27.84
N VAL A 289 24.92 -19.65 26.78
CA VAL A 289 25.27 -19.15 25.46
C VAL A 289 24.67 -17.76 25.30
N ILE A 290 25.48 -16.80 24.88
CA ILE A 290 25.06 -15.46 24.50
C ILE A 290 25.11 -15.40 22.97
N LEU A 291 23.99 -15.07 22.33
CA LEU A 291 23.94 -14.79 20.90
C LEU A 291 24.43 -13.35 20.68
N ASP A 292 25.08 -13.06 19.56
CA ASP A 292 25.67 -11.74 19.31
C ASP A 292 25.18 -11.14 17.98
N GLY A 293 24.26 -10.19 18.09
CA GLY A 293 23.74 -9.40 16.98
C GLY A 293 24.49 -8.09 16.74
N SER A 294 25.54 -7.77 17.51
CA SER A 294 26.15 -6.44 17.56
C SER A 294 26.86 -6.02 16.27
N GLY A 295 27.25 -6.98 15.43
CA GLY A 295 27.76 -6.73 14.08
C GLY A 295 26.69 -6.31 13.07
N SER A 296 25.41 -6.29 13.47
CA SER A 296 24.30 -5.85 12.62
C SER A 296 24.28 -4.33 12.49
N HIS A 297 24.06 -3.82 11.29
CA HIS A 297 24.11 -2.39 11.02
C HIS A 297 23.02 -1.94 10.06
N ALA A 298 22.58 -0.70 10.26
CA ALA A 298 21.70 -0.01 9.34
C ALA A 298 22.42 0.27 8.02
N ARG A 299 21.64 0.64 7.01
CA ARG A 299 22.14 1.04 5.69
C ARG A 299 23.04 2.27 5.82
N PRO A 300 24.06 2.47 4.95
CA PRO A 300 24.96 3.62 5.03
C PRO A 300 24.27 4.99 4.93
N ASP A 301 23.05 5.06 4.38
CA ASP A 301 22.24 6.27 4.21
C ASP A 301 21.24 6.52 5.37
N ARG A 302 21.18 5.64 6.39
CA ARG A 302 20.24 5.77 7.52
C ARG A 302 20.88 5.54 8.90
N THR A 303 20.75 6.55 9.76
CA THR A 303 20.97 6.47 11.20
C THR A 303 19.66 6.20 11.96
N VAL A 304 19.04 5.04 11.71
CA VAL A 304 17.82 4.60 12.41
C VAL A 304 18.15 3.48 13.41
N ALA A 305 17.51 3.51 14.58
CA ALA A 305 17.67 2.47 15.59
C ALA A 305 17.14 1.12 15.07
N LEU A 306 17.96 0.08 15.19
CA LEU A 306 17.60 -1.28 14.79
C LEU A 306 16.79 -1.98 15.87
N SER A 307 15.74 -2.70 15.46
CA SER A 307 15.06 -3.69 16.30
C SER A 307 15.55 -5.10 15.96
N TYR A 308 15.63 -5.95 16.98
CA TYR A 308 16.16 -7.31 16.90
C TYR A 308 15.06 -8.30 17.26
N GLN A 309 15.06 -9.46 16.61
CA GLN A 309 14.21 -10.60 16.98
C GLN A 309 14.98 -11.89 16.72
N TRP A 310 15.14 -12.69 17.76
CA TRP A 310 15.78 -14.00 17.70
C TRP A 310 14.76 -15.12 17.82
N GLN A 311 14.86 -16.10 16.93
CA GLN A 311 14.01 -17.30 16.93
C GLN A 311 14.88 -18.55 16.78
N GLN A 312 14.66 -19.55 17.63
CA GLN A 312 15.24 -20.87 17.42
C GLN A 312 14.56 -21.57 16.24
N THR A 313 15.37 -22.09 15.31
CA THR A 313 14.91 -22.78 14.09
C THR A 313 15.26 -24.27 14.07
N LEU A 314 16.23 -24.71 14.89
CA LEU A 314 16.66 -26.11 14.97
C LEU A 314 17.16 -26.46 16.38
N GLY A 315 17.07 -27.75 16.72
CA GLY A 315 17.69 -28.35 17.92
C GLY A 315 16.73 -28.53 19.10
N PRO A 316 17.24 -29.00 20.24
CA PRO A 316 16.46 -29.11 21.48
C PRO A 316 15.88 -27.75 21.88
N GLY A 317 14.60 -27.67 22.24
CA GLY A 317 13.94 -26.40 22.54
C GLY A 317 14.55 -25.66 23.74
N VAL A 318 14.86 -24.36 23.58
CA VAL A 318 15.41 -23.51 24.65
C VAL A 318 14.54 -22.29 24.95
N THR A 319 14.58 -21.83 26.20
CA THR A 319 14.02 -20.52 26.56
C THR A 319 15.07 -19.44 26.32
N LEU A 320 14.86 -18.60 25.30
CA LEU A 320 15.66 -17.39 25.08
C LEU A 320 15.25 -16.31 26.09
N VAL A 321 16.23 -15.79 26.83
CA VAL A 321 16.06 -14.62 27.70
C VAL A 321 16.34 -13.36 26.87
N ALA A 322 15.40 -12.41 26.92
CA ALA A 322 15.43 -11.14 26.17
C ALA A 322 15.59 -11.30 24.63
N PRO A 323 14.77 -12.14 23.96
CA PRO A 323 14.93 -12.51 22.54
C PRO A 323 14.79 -11.35 21.54
N ASN A 324 14.38 -10.16 21.99
CA ASN A 324 14.23 -8.94 21.22
C ASN A 324 15.38 -7.94 21.42
N THR A 325 16.52 -8.39 21.94
CA THR A 325 17.71 -7.56 22.19
C THR A 325 18.88 -7.93 21.27
N VAL A 326 19.92 -7.09 21.25
CA VAL A 326 21.14 -7.35 20.47
C VAL A 326 21.89 -8.60 20.94
N SER A 327 21.77 -8.98 22.22
CA SER A 327 22.47 -10.12 22.81
C SER A 327 21.59 -10.91 23.79
N PRO A 328 20.61 -11.69 23.30
CA PRO A 328 19.87 -12.62 24.14
C PRO A 328 20.75 -13.77 24.60
N ARG A 329 20.26 -14.56 25.55
CA ARG A 329 20.97 -15.74 26.05
C ARG A 329 20.06 -16.93 26.29
N PHE A 330 20.63 -18.13 26.23
CA PHE A 330 19.97 -19.38 26.63
C PHE A 330 20.97 -20.28 27.38
N VAL A 331 20.48 -21.39 27.95
CA VAL A 331 21.33 -22.43 28.56
C VAL A 331 21.29 -23.68 27.68
N ALA A 332 22.47 -24.17 27.30
CA ALA A 332 22.66 -25.35 26.46
C ALA A 332 22.46 -26.64 27.26
N SER A 333 21.22 -26.99 27.63
CA SER A 333 20.91 -28.07 28.58
C SER A 333 20.94 -29.50 27.99
N GLN A 334 21.06 -29.66 26.67
CA GLN A 334 21.11 -30.96 25.98
C GLN A 334 22.23 -30.96 24.92
N PRO A 335 22.80 -32.13 24.58
CA PRO A 335 23.67 -32.23 23.42
C PRO A 335 22.87 -32.09 22.12
N GLY A 336 23.54 -31.64 21.05
CA GLY A 336 22.95 -31.45 19.72
C GLY A 336 23.29 -30.12 19.07
N THR A 337 22.75 -29.90 17.87
CA THR A 337 22.95 -28.67 17.10
C THR A 337 21.74 -27.75 17.24
N TYR A 338 21.98 -26.55 17.76
CA TYR A 338 21.00 -25.48 17.91
C TYR A 338 21.20 -24.48 16.78
N ALA A 339 20.13 -24.07 16.08
CA ALA A 339 20.18 -22.99 15.10
C ALA A 339 19.22 -21.86 15.50
N PHE A 340 19.66 -20.62 15.30
CA PHE A 340 18.88 -19.43 15.58
C PHE A 340 18.93 -18.47 14.39
N ASN A 341 17.76 -18.00 13.97
CA ASN A 341 17.64 -16.88 13.06
C ASN A 341 17.56 -15.59 13.87
N LEU A 342 18.41 -14.63 13.52
CA LEU A 342 18.27 -13.22 13.84
C LEU A 342 17.55 -12.52 12.69
N THR A 343 16.45 -11.85 13.00
CA THR A 343 15.82 -10.84 12.15
C THR A 343 16.16 -9.45 12.71
N VAL A 344 16.66 -8.56 11.84
CA VAL A 344 16.94 -7.16 12.17
C VAL A 344 16.04 -6.27 11.32
N SER A 345 15.37 -5.30 11.92
CA SER A 345 14.55 -4.33 11.18
C SER A 345 14.96 -2.88 11.43
N ASP A 346 14.85 -2.07 10.39
CA ASP A 346 15.06 -0.61 10.39
C ASP A 346 13.74 0.18 10.28
N LEU A 347 12.65 -0.43 10.77
CA LEU A 347 11.25 0.03 10.70
C LEU A 347 10.63 0.07 9.29
N ILE A 348 11.40 -0.22 8.23
CA ILE A 348 10.92 -0.23 6.84
C ILE A 348 11.15 -1.59 6.17
N SER A 349 12.24 -2.28 6.51
CA SER A 349 12.60 -3.58 5.94
C SER A 349 13.22 -4.49 6.98
N GLN A 350 13.59 -5.71 6.56
CA GLN A 350 14.19 -6.71 7.43
C GLN A 350 15.39 -7.36 6.74
N GLY A 351 16.49 -7.50 7.49
CA GLY A 351 17.58 -8.43 7.17
C GLY A 351 17.47 -9.68 8.05
N VAL A 352 17.97 -10.81 7.56
CA VAL A 352 18.01 -12.08 8.29
C VAL A 352 19.41 -12.69 8.28
N SER A 353 19.77 -13.38 9.35
CA SER A 353 21.06 -14.05 9.52
C SER A 353 20.87 -15.28 10.41
N GLU A 354 21.57 -16.39 10.13
CA GLU A 354 21.51 -17.62 10.93
C GLU A 354 22.85 -17.85 11.66
N VAL A 355 22.78 -18.29 12.91
CA VAL A 355 23.93 -18.79 13.68
C VAL A 355 23.64 -20.18 14.23
N ARG A 356 24.67 -21.03 14.29
CA ARG A 356 24.58 -22.41 14.81
C ARG A 356 25.51 -22.63 15.98
N TYR A 357 25.01 -23.31 17.02
CA TYR A 357 25.77 -23.73 18.17
C TYR A 357 25.72 -25.25 18.30
N THR A 358 26.88 -25.89 18.30
CA THR A 358 27.00 -27.33 18.51
C THR A 358 27.33 -27.59 19.98
N VAL A 359 26.56 -28.47 20.62
CA VAL A 359 26.78 -28.92 22.00
C VAL A 359 27.18 -30.39 21.97
N PRO A 360 28.46 -30.72 22.19
CA PRO A 360 28.92 -32.11 22.16
C PRO A 360 28.31 -32.95 23.28
N ALA A 361 28.08 -34.24 23.02
CA ALA A 361 27.70 -35.20 24.03
C ALA A 361 28.93 -35.59 24.88
N LEU A 362 29.01 -35.09 26.12
CA LEU A 362 30.15 -35.35 27.01
C LEU A 362 30.24 -36.85 27.38
N GLY A 363 31.33 -37.49 26.95
CA GLY A 363 31.57 -38.92 27.10
C GLY A 363 31.23 -39.79 25.89
N ASP A 364 30.56 -39.24 24.87
CA ASP A 364 30.49 -39.82 23.53
C ASP A 364 31.64 -39.21 22.73
N VAL A 365 32.71 -40.00 22.57
CA VAL A 365 33.99 -39.56 22.03
C VAL A 365 34.11 -39.97 20.56
N ASN A 366 33.45 -41.05 20.18
CA ASN A 366 33.43 -41.56 18.81
C ASN A 366 32.35 -40.88 17.92
N GLY A 367 31.29 -40.30 18.51
CA GLY A 367 30.20 -39.59 17.84
C GLY A 367 29.03 -40.45 17.37
N ASP A 368 28.89 -41.70 17.87
CA ASP A 368 27.83 -42.63 17.46
C ASP A 368 26.49 -42.45 18.19
N GLY A 369 26.43 -41.57 19.20
CA GLY A 369 25.24 -41.29 20.00
C GLY A 369 25.09 -42.20 21.23
N HIS A 370 26.07 -43.04 21.53
CA HIS A 370 26.14 -43.87 22.72
C HIS A 370 27.40 -43.57 23.55
N ILE A 371 27.35 -43.89 24.84
CA ILE A 371 28.53 -43.85 25.71
C ILE A 371 28.84 -45.30 26.04
N ASP A 372 29.95 -45.82 25.53
CA ASP A 372 30.29 -47.23 25.65
C ASP A 372 31.78 -47.49 26.02
N ARG A 373 32.24 -48.73 25.85
CA ARG A 373 33.62 -49.14 26.18
C ARG A 373 34.68 -48.57 25.23
N ILE A 374 34.30 -48.18 24.01
CA ILE A 374 35.16 -47.55 23.00
C ILE A 374 35.50 -46.14 23.48
N ASP A 375 34.51 -45.36 23.89
CA ASP A 375 34.73 -44.01 24.43
C ASP A 375 35.56 -44.05 25.72
N LEU A 376 35.26 -45.01 26.61
CA LEU A 376 36.06 -45.24 27.82
C LEU A 376 37.53 -45.54 27.47
N GLY A 377 37.75 -46.37 26.45
CA GLY A 377 39.09 -46.67 25.93
C GLY A 377 39.78 -45.44 25.34
N GLN A 378 39.04 -44.59 24.60
CA GLN A 378 39.56 -43.36 24.00
C GLN A 378 39.91 -42.29 25.05
N VAL A 379 39.11 -42.14 26.12
CA VAL A 379 39.44 -41.26 27.25
C VAL A 379 40.68 -41.76 28.00
N LEU A 380 40.77 -43.06 28.29
CA LEU A 380 41.95 -43.64 28.94
C LEU A 380 43.22 -43.52 28.08
N ALA A 381 43.10 -43.71 26.76
CA ALA A 381 44.22 -43.53 25.83
C ALA A 381 44.66 -42.06 25.71
N ALA A 382 43.71 -41.11 25.75
CA ALA A 382 43.98 -39.68 25.76
C ALA A 382 44.67 -39.26 27.07
N ALA A 383 44.18 -39.72 28.22
CA ALA A 383 44.78 -39.45 29.53
C ALA A 383 46.25 -39.90 29.65
N ALA A 384 46.65 -40.93 28.91
CA ALA A 384 48.03 -41.43 28.90
C ALA A 384 49.00 -40.63 28.00
N ASN A 385 48.50 -39.93 26.97
CA ASN A 385 49.35 -39.38 25.89
C ASN A 385 49.14 -37.88 25.60
N ALA A 386 47.97 -37.32 25.91
CA ALA A 386 47.60 -35.93 25.66
C ALA A 386 46.57 -35.46 26.70
N PRO A 387 46.97 -35.29 27.99
CA PRO A 387 46.05 -35.02 29.10
C PRO A 387 45.56 -33.57 29.16
N GLN A 388 45.70 -32.76 28.10
CA GLN A 388 45.21 -31.38 28.08
C GLN A 388 44.00 -31.30 27.14
N ALA A 389 42.87 -30.88 27.70
CA ALA A 389 41.62 -30.73 26.97
C ALA A 389 41.59 -29.42 26.18
N THR A 390 40.93 -29.43 25.02
CA THR A 390 40.52 -28.18 24.36
C THR A 390 39.15 -27.75 24.88
N ALA A 391 38.75 -26.50 24.65
CA ALA A 391 37.43 -26.03 25.04
C ALA A 391 36.33 -26.89 24.37
N ASN A 392 35.44 -27.46 25.19
CA ASN A 392 34.36 -28.36 24.80
C ASN A 392 34.81 -29.76 24.30
N ASP A 393 36.01 -30.22 24.65
CA ASP A 393 36.45 -31.60 24.41
C ASP A 393 35.51 -32.61 25.10
N THR A 394 35.00 -33.59 24.36
CA THR A 394 34.06 -34.61 24.90
C THR A 394 34.71 -35.55 25.92
N ARG A 395 36.05 -35.57 25.98
CA ARG A 395 36.85 -36.43 26.87
C ARG A 395 37.13 -35.80 28.23
N ASP A 396 36.90 -34.49 28.38
CA ASP A 396 36.98 -33.73 29.64
C ASP A 396 35.56 -33.57 30.20
N LEU A 397 35.12 -34.55 30.99
CA LEU A 397 33.74 -34.68 31.45
C LEU A 397 33.44 -33.84 32.68
N ASP A 398 34.44 -33.60 33.55
CA ASP A 398 34.29 -32.71 34.70
C ASP A 398 34.54 -31.22 34.35
N GLY A 399 35.30 -30.94 33.29
CA GLY A 399 35.57 -29.59 32.79
C GLY A 399 36.76 -28.92 33.45
N ASN A 400 37.64 -29.68 34.09
CA ASN A 400 38.83 -29.16 34.77
C ASN A 400 39.98 -28.81 33.79
N GLY A 401 39.85 -29.15 32.49
CA GLY A 401 40.87 -28.91 31.46
C GLY A 401 41.91 -30.04 31.30
N ILE A 402 41.83 -31.10 32.12
CA ILE A 402 42.80 -32.19 32.20
C ILE A 402 42.11 -33.54 32.02
N ILE A 403 42.24 -34.15 30.83
CA ILE A 403 41.70 -35.49 30.54
C ILE A 403 42.46 -36.51 31.40
N ASN A 404 41.78 -37.14 32.35
CA ASN A 404 42.41 -38.07 33.30
C ASN A 404 41.51 -39.25 33.72
N VAL A 405 41.92 -40.03 34.72
CA VAL A 405 41.18 -41.20 35.20
C VAL A 405 39.84 -40.83 35.87
N ALA A 406 39.69 -39.59 36.36
CA ALA A 406 38.40 -39.07 36.83
C ALA A 406 37.36 -39.01 35.69
N ASP A 407 37.75 -38.52 34.51
CA ASP A 407 36.89 -38.49 33.32
C ASP A 407 36.50 -39.89 32.86
N ALA A 408 37.46 -40.82 32.85
CA ALA A 408 37.19 -42.22 32.54
C ALA A 408 36.16 -42.84 33.52
N ARG A 409 36.21 -42.49 34.81
CA ARG A 409 35.18 -42.91 35.79
C ARG A 409 33.82 -42.26 35.50
N LEU A 410 33.78 -41.01 35.02
CA LEU A 410 32.54 -40.34 34.62
C LEU A 410 31.94 -40.96 33.35
N VAL A 411 32.76 -41.33 32.36
CA VAL A 411 32.32 -42.10 31.17
C VAL A 411 31.72 -43.43 31.61
N GLN A 412 32.45 -44.18 32.45
CA GLN A 412 31.99 -45.46 32.97
C GLN A 412 30.66 -45.34 33.76
N ALA A 413 30.45 -44.25 34.49
CA ALA A 413 29.23 -43.98 35.23
C ALA A 413 28.04 -43.54 34.36
N ARG A 414 28.31 -42.93 33.18
CA ARG A 414 27.29 -42.45 32.23
C ARG A 414 26.98 -43.44 31.10
N CYS A 415 27.71 -44.55 31.02
CA CYS A 415 27.58 -45.51 29.94
C CYS A 415 26.14 -46.06 29.76
N THR A 416 25.68 -46.05 28.52
CA THR A 416 24.31 -46.39 28.14
C THR A 416 24.13 -47.84 27.69
N LEU A 417 25.23 -48.58 27.47
CA LEU A 417 25.22 -49.95 26.95
C LEU A 417 25.84 -50.99 27.90
N ARG A 418 25.49 -52.27 27.68
CA ARG A 418 25.60 -53.38 28.65
C ARG A 418 27.04 -53.81 29.06
N LEU A 419 28.11 -53.16 28.57
CA LEU A 419 29.49 -53.68 28.64
C LEU A 419 30.53 -52.76 29.32
N CYS A 420 30.13 -51.70 30.03
CA CYS A 420 31.08 -50.76 30.65
C CYS A 420 31.65 -51.14 32.02
N ARG A 421 31.35 -52.34 32.53
CA ARG A 421 32.18 -52.96 33.58
C ARG A 421 33.04 -54.03 32.94
N PRO A 422 34.35 -54.10 33.23
CA PRO A 422 35.06 -55.35 33.00
C PRO A 422 34.34 -56.43 33.81
N ALA A 423 34.04 -57.58 33.19
CA ALA A 423 33.81 -58.78 33.96
C ALA A 423 35.06 -58.97 34.83
N ARG A 424 34.88 -59.12 36.15
CA ARG A 424 35.97 -59.65 36.97
C ARG A 424 36.28 -61.04 36.40
N LEU A 425 37.56 -61.26 36.07
CA LEU A 425 38.11 -62.58 35.77
C LEU A 425 37.86 -63.53 36.94
#